data_AF-A0AAW0VT61-F1
#
_entry.id   AF-A0AAW0VT61-F1
#
_cell.length_a   1.000
_cell.length_b   1.000
_cell.length_c   1.000
_cell.angle_alpha   90.00
_cell.angle_beta   90.00
_cell.angle_gamma   90.00
#
_symmetry.space_group_name_H-M   'P 1'
#
loop_
_entity.id
_entity.type
_entity.pdbx_description
1 polymer ?
#
loop_
_entity_poly.entity_id
_entity_poly.type
_entity_poly.pdbx_seq_one_letter_code
_entity_poly.pdbx_strand_id
1 'polypeptide(L)'
;ISLTRALRKDVKDASLASSGISVYVGESLSRINSFDLNSSKVSEVLKIPNDTANNSVVDCKDAISNMSYVCEKLFIGLRDRGNVLLYEPRLGKVAQDIATSNILEKNWTMDVSCGGDFVAIANSYGTLNVYDIRNCSKAIFADTVKVEENKLEIHEVCISPNSSFVSVCGRDTNVRVFNFNRAEVNNGNVFTHDGHRGHNVESIVTHLWHPSKDKLVLSADNTGKLEAWRFR
;
A
#
# COMPACT_ATOMS: atom_id res chain seq x y z
N ILE A 1 -0.92 -15.27 -23.76
CA ILE A 1 0.29 -14.96 -22.95
C ILE A 1 -0.12 -13.80 -22.05
N SER A 2 -0.24 -13.98 -20.71
CA SER A 2 -0.73 -12.87 -19.87
C SER A 2 0.27 -11.71 -19.88
N LEU A 3 -0.25 -10.49 -19.92
CA LEU A 3 0.51 -9.22 -19.88
C LEU A 3 1.55 -9.23 -18.74
N THR A 4 1.21 -9.89 -17.63
CA THR A 4 2.06 -10.12 -16.46
C THR A 4 3.35 -10.89 -16.74
N ARG A 5 3.37 -11.81 -17.72
CA ARG A 5 4.54 -12.63 -18.05
C ARG A 5 5.53 -11.92 -18.98
N ALA A 6 5.06 -10.95 -19.77
CA ALA A 6 5.92 -10.08 -20.58
C ALA A 6 6.56 -8.96 -19.73
N LEU A 7 5.85 -8.44 -18.73
CA LEU A 7 6.35 -7.37 -17.87
C LEU A 7 7.29 -7.86 -16.74
N ARG A 8 7.14 -9.09 -16.24
CA ARG A 8 7.94 -9.57 -15.09
C ARG A 8 9.43 -9.84 -15.36
N LYS A 9 9.84 -10.07 -16.62
CA LYS A 9 11.22 -10.50 -16.91
C LYS A 9 12.23 -9.34 -16.87
N ASP A 10 11.76 -8.12 -17.17
CA ASP A 10 12.60 -6.92 -17.30
C ASP A 10 12.36 -5.89 -16.19
N VAL A 11 11.44 -6.15 -15.26
CA VAL A 11 11.06 -5.18 -14.24
C VAL A 11 11.05 -5.83 -12.86
N LYS A 12 12.25 -6.17 -12.38
CA LYS A 12 12.47 -6.50 -10.97
C LYS A 12 12.13 -5.24 -10.16
N ASP A 13 11.33 -5.38 -9.12
CA ASP A 13 11.03 -4.31 -8.16
C ASP A 13 10.11 -3.15 -8.60
N ALA A 14 9.52 -3.17 -9.80
CA ALA A 14 8.51 -2.15 -10.12
C ALA A 14 7.14 -2.43 -9.50
N SER A 15 6.51 -1.32 -9.14
CA SER A 15 5.09 -1.25 -8.84
C SER A 15 4.26 -1.11 -10.13
N LEU A 16 3.00 -1.53 -10.04
CA LEU A 16 2.05 -1.51 -11.15
C LEU A 16 0.71 -0.96 -10.67
N ALA A 17 0.04 -0.17 -11.51
CA ALA A 17 -1.37 0.18 -11.35
C ALA A 17 -2.08 0.14 -12.71
N SER A 18 -3.40 0.02 -12.74
CA SER A 18 -4.16 -0.04 -13.99
C SER A 18 -5.45 0.77 -13.93
N SER A 19 -5.78 1.42 -15.06
CA SER A 19 -7.03 2.17 -15.27
C SER A 19 -7.61 1.81 -16.62
N GLY A 20 -8.62 0.94 -16.66
CA GLY A 20 -9.26 0.53 -17.91
C GLY A 20 -8.27 0.02 -18.95
N ILE A 21 -7.94 0.86 -19.93
CA ILE A 21 -6.99 0.57 -21.02
C ILE A 21 -5.55 1.01 -20.76
N SER A 22 -5.26 1.62 -19.61
CA SER A 22 -3.92 2.12 -19.27
C SER A 22 -3.30 1.30 -18.14
N VAL A 23 -2.01 1.00 -18.27
CA VAL A 23 -1.19 0.37 -17.22
C VAL A 23 -0.07 1.33 -16.85
N TYR A 24 0.08 1.63 -15.57
CA TYR A 24 1.14 2.46 -15.01
C TYR A 24 2.21 1.55 -14.40
N VAL A 25 3.48 1.84 -14.69
CA VAL A 25 4.63 1.05 -14.22
C VAL A 25 5.74 1.99 -13.76
N GLY A 26 6.31 1.73 -12.60
CA GLY A 26 7.42 2.51 -12.07
C GLY A 26 8.12 1.83 -10.90
N GLU A 27 9.44 1.96 -10.85
CA GLU A 27 10.30 1.52 -9.74
C GLU A 27 10.63 2.69 -8.80
N SER A 28 10.80 3.89 -9.36
CA SER A 28 11.04 5.13 -8.64
C SER A 28 10.28 6.27 -9.29
N LEU A 29 10.18 7.40 -8.59
CA LEU A 29 9.51 8.60 -9.08
C LEU A 29 10.17 9.22 -10.33
N SER A 30 11.46 8.94 -10.54
CA SER A 30 12.17 9.39 -11.75
C SER A 30 11.64 8.77 -13.04
N ARG A 31 10.92 7.64 -12.95
CA ARG A 31 10.49 6.85 -14.12
C ARG A 31 9.16 6.16 -13.87
N ILE A 32 8.07 6.89 -14.09
CA ILE A 32 6.72 6.32 -14.16
C ILE A 32 6.22 6.39 -15.61
N ASN A 33 5.99 5.21 -16.19
CA ASN A 33 5.48 5.06 -17.55
C ASN A 33 4.01 4.64 -17.53
N SER A 34 3.26 5.07 -18.54
CA SER A 34 1.95 4.53 -18.89
C SER A 34 2.05 3.77 -20.19
N PHE A 35 1.32 2.67 -20.26
CA PHE A 35 1.16 1.84 -21.43
C PHE A 35 -0.33 1.85 -21.78
N ASP A 36 -0.66 2.37 -22.96
CA ASP A 36 -2.00 2.28 -23.51
C ASP A 36 -2.14 0.93 -24.24
N LEU A 37 -3.04 0.08 -23.74
CA LEU A 37 -3.29 -1.26 -24.25
C LEU A 37 -3.94 -1.26 -25.63
N ASN A 38 -4.66 -0.21 -26.01
CA ASN A 38 -5.28 -0.12 -27.33
C ASN A 38 -4.26 0.29 -28.39
N SER A 39 -3.43 1.28 -28.10
CA SER A 39 -2.45 1.81 -29.06
C SER A 39 -1.08 1.13 -28.96
N SER A 40 -0.85 0.32 -27.92
CA SER A 40 0.48 -0.20 -27.54
C SER A 40 1.54 0.90 -27.40
N LYS A 41 1.12 2.16 -27.21
CA LYS A 41 2.03 3.28 -27.02
C LYS A 41 2.45 3.38 -25.56
N VAL A 42 3.73 3.66 -25.38
CA VAL A 42 4.32 4.00 -24.08
C VAL A 42 4.40 5.52 -23.99
N SER A 43 3.97 6.08 -22.87
CA SER A 43 4.07 7.51 -22.60
C SER A 43 4.57 7.71 -21.17
N GLU A 44 5.56 8.56 -21.00
CA GLU A 44 6.07 8.91 -19.69
C GLU A 44 5.03 9.79 -18.97
N VAL A 45 4.63 9.37 -17.78
CA VAL A 45 3.46 9.92 -17.06
C VAL A 45 3.88 11.02 -16.12
N LEU A 46 4.96 10.81 -15.39
CA LEU A 46 5.44 11.72 -14.36
C LEU A 46 6.93 11.94 -14.57
N LYS A 47 7.29 13.19 -14.89
CA LYS A 47 8.64 13.71 -14.69
C LYS A 47 8.59 14.63 -13.49
N ILE A 48 8.97 14.13 -12.31
CA ILE A 48 9.31 15.05 -11.23
C ILE A 48 10.67 15.64 -11.63
N PRO A 49 10.76 16.96 -11.91
CA PRO A 49 12.03 17.57 -12.26
C PRO A 49 13.04 17.31 -11.13
N ASN A 50 14.27 16.97 -11.47
CA ASN A 50 15.38 16.83 -10.52
C ASN A 50 15.80 18.18 -9.89
N ASP A 51 15.00 19.23 -10.04
CA ASP A 51 15.39 20.58 -9.65
C ASP A 51 15.46 20.70 -8.13
N THR A 52 16.69 20.65 -7.65
CA THR A 52 17.18 20.91 -6.29
C THR A 52 17.02 22.38 -5.86
N ALA A 53 16.02 23.08 -6.38
CA ALA A 53 15.78 24.48 -6.07
C ALA A 53 14.28 24.72 -5.84
N ASN A 54 13.89 24.56 -4.57
CA ASN A 54 12.69 25.08 -3.88
C ASN A 54 11.84 23.97 -3.22
N ASN A 55 12.20 23.61 -2.00
CA ASN A 55 11.31 23.02 -0.97
C ASN A 55 10.49 21.76 -1.32
N SER A 56 10.73 21.07 -2.43
CA SER A 56 10.08 19.77 -2.67
C SER A 56 10.76 18.70 -1.81
N VAL A 57 10.01 18.16 -0.85
CA VAL A 57 10.43 17.17 0.17
C VAL A 57 10.71 15.78 -0.43
N VAL A 58 10.56 15.61 -1.74
CA VAL A 58 10.52 14.30 -2.42
C VAL A 58 11.71 14.15 -3.37
N ASP A 59 12.48 13.07 -3.22
CA ASP A 59 13.61 12.77 -4.12
C ASP A 59 13.13 11.86 -5.26
N CYS A 60 13.51 12.20 -6.49
CA CYS A 60 13.23 11.39 -7.69
C CYS A 60 13.72 9.93 -7.57
N LYS A 61 14.69 9.66 -6.67
CA LYS A 61 15.25 8.33 -6.42
C LYS A 61 14.47 7.51 -5.40
N ASP A 62 13.47 8.09 -4.74
CA ASP A 62 12.68 7.36 -3.75
C ASP A 62 12.02 6.14 -4.43
N ALA A 63 12.25 4.96 -3.86
CA ALA A 63 11.70 3.71 -4.38
C ALA A 63 10.18 3.68 -4.15
N ILE A 64 9.44 3.18 -5.14
CA ILE A 64 8.00 3.02 -5.04
C ILE A 64 7.69 1.69 -4.35
N SER A 65 6.88 1.74 -3.29
CA SER A 65 6.41 0.52 -2.61
C SER A 65 5.19 -0.07 -3.30
N ASN A 66 4.22 0.77 -3.63
CA ASN A 66 2.97 0.40 -4.27
C ASN A 66 2.51 1.52 -5.20
N MET A 67 1.66 1.17 -6.17
CA MET A 67 0.86 2.13 -6.91
C MET A 67 -0.59 1.65 -6.98
N SER A 68 -1.54 2.58 -6.94
CA SER A 68 -2.95 2.27 -7.10
C SER A 68 -3.63 3.35 -7.92
N TYR A 69 -4.46 2.97 -8.89
CA TYR A 69 -5.26 3.92 -9.66
C TYR A 69 -6.71 3.81 -9.20
N VAL A 70 -7.22 4.86 -8.58
CA VAL A 70 -8.57 4.89 -8.00
C VAL A 70 -9.19 6.26 -8.27
N CYS A 71 -10.46 6.27 -8.67
CA CYS A 71 -11.23 7.50 -8.93
C CYS A 71 -10.47 8.54 -9.78
N GLU A 72 -9.87 8.07 -10.87
CA GLU A 72 -9.14 8.90 -11.84
C GLU A 72 -7.81 9.49 -11.35
N LYS A 73 -7.35 9.07 -10.18
CA LYS A 73 -6.10 9.50 -9.56
C LYS A 73 -5.15 8.32 -9.41
N LEU A 74 -3.87 8.61 -9.57
CA LEU A 74 -2.79 7.64 -9.35
C LEU A 74 -2.15 7.94 -7.99
N PHE A 75 -2.31 7.01 -7.06
CA PHE A 75 -1.66 7.01 -5.77
C PHE A 75 -0.32 6.29 -5.90
N ILE A 76 0.74 6.89 -5.36
CA ILE A 76 2.11 6.35 -5.41
C ILE A 76 2.68 6.38 -4.01
N GLY A 77 2.91 5.20 -3.43
CA GLY A 77 3.51 5.06 -2.10
C GLY A 77 5.02 5.00 -2.19
N LEU A 78 5.71 5.78 -1.35
CA LEU A 78 7.17 5.83 -1.31
C LEU A 78 7.71 4.97 -0.18
N ARG A 79 8.51 3.97 -0.55
CA ARG A 79 9.06 2.95 0.35
C ARG A 79 9.98 3.52 1.41
N ASP A 80 10.75 4.56 1.11
CA ASP A 80 11.84 5.00 1.98
C ASP A 80 11.45 6.12 2.95
N ARG A 81 10.33 6.80 2.71
CA ARG A 81 9.90 7.96 3.51
C ARG A 81 8.47 7.86 4.05
N GLY A 82 7.68 6.93 3.50
CA GLY A 82 6.27 6.76 3.85
C GLY A 82 5.34 7.78 3.22
N ASN A 83 5.85 8.68 2.38
CA ASN A 83 5.01 9.61 1.65
C ASN A 83 4.08 8.86 0.70
N VAL A 84 2.88 9.41 0.49
CA VAL A 84 2.00 9.02 -0.60
C VAL A 84 1.74 10.22 -1.48
N LEU A 85 2.11 10.10 -2.75
CA LEU A 85 1.81 11.10 -3.76
C LEU A 85 0.48 10.80 -4.43
N LEU A 86 -0.37 11.81 -4.49
CA LEU A 86 -1.59 11.79 -5.28
C LEU A 86 -1.34 12.51 -6.59
N TYR A 87 -1.21 11.75 -7.67
CA TYR A 87 -1.01 12.27 -9.01
C TYR A 87 -2.32 12.28 -9.79
N GLU A 88 -2.59 13.37 -10.52
CA GLU A 88 -3.76 13.50 -11.39
C GLU A 88 -3.31 13.44 -12.86
N PRO A 89 -3.39 12.26 -13.52
CA PRO A 89 -2.83 12.07 -14.86
C PRO A 89 -3.44 12.97 -15.93
N ARG A 90 -4.69 13.39 -15.75
CA ARG A 90 -5.36 14.33 -16.65
C ARG A 90 -4.78 15.73 -16.61
N LEU A 91 -4.33 16.16 -15.42
CA LEU A 91 -3.76 17.49 -15.22
C LEU A 91 -2.24 17.52 -15.33
N GLY A 92 -1.59 16.35 -15.35
CA GLY A 92 -0.15 16.26 -15.46
C GLY A 92 0.58 16.73 -14.20
N LYS A 93 -0.06 16.72 -13.02
CA LYS A 93 0.50 17.29 -11.78
C LYS A 93 0.22 16.44 -10.54
N VAL A 94 1.09 16.61 -9.55
CA VAL A 94 0.85 16.11 -8.19
C VAL A 94 -0.18 17.03 -7.52
N ALA A 95 -1.30 16.48 -7.11
CA ALA A 95 -2.37 17.19 -6.42
C ALA A 95 -2.13 17.28 -4.91
N GLN A 96 -1.51 16.25 -4.32
CA GLN A 96 -1.28 16.16 -2.88
C GLN A 96 -0.05 15.31 -2.57
N ASP A 97 0.64 15.66 -1.49
CA ASP A 97 1.73 14.88 -0.87
C ASP A 97 1.36 14.64 0.59
N ILE A 98 1.17 13.37 0.94
CA ILE A 98 0.81 12.94 2.29
C ILE A 98 2.08 12.46 2.96
N ALA A 99 2.71 13.35 3.72
CA ALA A 99 3.93 13.04 4.45
C ALA A 99 3.61 12.41 5.81
N THR A 100 4.41 11.40 6.20
CA THR A 100 4.38 10.88 7.57
C THR A 100 5.29 11.71 8.46
N SER A 101 5.03 11.71 9.77
CA SER A 101 5.85 12.43 10.73
C SER A 101 7.21 11.76 11.02
N ASN A 102 7.44 10.52 10.57
CA ASN A 102 8.66 9.76 10.93
C ASN A 102 9.46 9.30 9.71
N ILE A 103 10.28 10.20 9.18
CA ILE A 103 11.14 10.00 8.00
C ILE A 103 12.30 9.02 8.21
N LEU A 104 12.55 8.57 9.45
CA LEU A 104 13.66 7.66 9.75
C LEU A 104 13.29 6.19 9.55
N GLU A 105 12.00 5.89 9.48
CA GLU A 105 11.48 4.55 9.25
C GLU A 105 11.47 4.25 7.74
N LYS A 106 11.80 3.01 7.36
CA LYS A 106 11.90 2.54 5.97
C LYS A 106 10.94 1.38 5.71
N ASN A 107 10.90 0.91 4.46
CA ASN A 107 10.07 -0.20 4.02
C ASN A 107 8.59 0.06 4.26
N TRP A 108 8.14 1.23 3.83
CA TRP A 108 6.73 1.58 3.84
C TRP A 108 5.97 0.84 2.75
N THR A 109 4.75 0.44 3.06
CA THR A 109 3.74 -0.10 2.14
C THR A 109 2.47 0.73 2.27
N MET A 110 1.64 0.73 1.22
CA MET A 110 0.37 1.46 1.24
C MET A 110 -0.77 0.66 0.61
N ASP A 111 -1.99 1.06 0.96
CA ASP A 111 -3.19 0.70 0.23
C ASP A 111 -4.21 1.85 0.20
N VAL A 112 -5.10 1.80 -0.79
CA VAL A 112 -6.09 2.84 -1.07
C VAL A 112 -7.48 2.23 -1.06
N SER A 113 -8.40 2.85 -0.33
CA SER A 113 -9.82 2.46 -0.33
C SER A 113 -10.43 2.48 -1.75
N CYS A 114 -11.44 1.66 -2.00
CA CYS A 114 -12.07 1.57 -3.32
C CYS A 114 -12.67 2.90 -3.84
N GLY A 115 -13.05 3.81 -2.94
CA GLY A 115 -13.53 5.15 -3.28
C GLY A 115 -12.42 6.21 -3.43
N GLY A 116 -11.18 5.89 -3.04
CA GLY A 116 -10.08 6.84 -3.02
C GLY A 116 -10.17 7.88 -1.90
N ASP A 117 -11.06 7.67 -0.92
CA ASP A 117 -11.29 8.58 0.20
C ASP A 117 -10.26 8.40 1.32
N PHE A 118 -9.74 7.18 1.47
CA PHE A 118 -8.78 6.80 2.49
C PHE A 118 -7.54 6.16 1.91
N VAL A 119 -6.41 6.43 2.57
CA VAL A 119 -5.12 5.79 2.32
C VAL A 119 -4.58 5.25 3.63
N ALA A 120 -4.17 3.98 3.61
CA ALA A 120 -3.47 3.33 4.70
C ALA A 120 -1.99 3.22 4.34
N ILE A 121 -1.13 3.48 5.31
CA ILE A 121 0.31 3.31 5.18
C ILE A 121 0.83 2.59 6.40
N ALA A 122 1.77 1.67 6.18
CA ALA A 122 2.43 0.93 7.25
C ALA A 122 3.89 0.70 6.93
N ASN A 123 4.71 0.35 7.92
CA ASN A 123 6.12 0.05 7.68
C ASN A 123 6.65 -1.14 8.50
N SER A 124 7.91 -1.50 8.24
CA SER A 124 8.57 -2.61 8.92
C SER A 124 8.70 -2.43 10.44
N TYR A 125 8.59 -1.22 10.97
CA TYR A 125 8.65 -0.93 12.41
C TYR A 125 7.29 -1.02 13.11
N GLY A 126 6.26 -1.52 12.42
CA GLY A 126 4.95 -1.72 13.02
C GLY A 126 4.08 -0.46 13.06
N THR A 127 4.55 0.67 12.55
CA THR A 127 3.73 1.88 12.42
C THR A 127 2.63 1.63 11.40
N LEU A 128 1.39 1.98 11.74
CA LEU A 128 0.21 1.92 10.87
C LEU A 128 -0.56 3.23 11.00
N ASN A 129 -0.77 3.92 9.88
CA ASN A 129 -1.58 5.14 9.82
C ASN A 129 -2.64 5.01 8.73
N VAL A 130 -3.82 5.61 8.97
CA VAL A 130 -4.86 5.81 7.95
C VAL A 130 -5.18 7.30 7.87
N TYR A 131 -5.22 7.83 6.65
CA TYR A 131 -5.52 9.22 6.35
C TYR A 131 -6.81 9.34 5.57
N ASP A 132 -7.58 10.39 5.86
CA ASP A 132 -8.64 10.89 4.99
C ASP A 132 -8.02 11.83 3.95
N ILE A 133 -8.19 11.54 2.67
CA ILE A 133 -7.61 12.33 1.57
C ILE A 133 -8.11 13.78 1.56
N ARG A 134 -9.34 14.01 2.03
CA ARG A 134 -9.93 15.35 2.11
C ARG A 134 -9.27 16.19 3.20
N ASN A 135 -8.63 15.56 4.18
CA ASN A 135 -7.86 16.22 5.24
C ASN A 135 -6.68 15.35 5.69
N CYS A 136 -5.57 15.44 4.94
CA CYS A 136 -4.37 14.66 5.21
C CYS A 136 -3.45 15.27 6.29
N SER A 137 -3.85 16.35 6.95
CA SER A 137 -3.00 17.05 7.94
C SER A 137 -2.71 16.19 9.17
N LYS A 138 -3.58 15.21 9.45
CA LYS A 138 -3.45 14.25 10.56
C LYS A 138 -4.07 12.92 10.16
N ALA A 139 -3.46 11.83 10.62
CA ALA A 139 -4.07 10.51 10.51
C ALA A 139 -5.38 10.44 11.30
N ILE A 140 -6.42 9.85 10.70
CA ILE A 140 -7.69 9.55 11.37
C ILE A 140 -7.57 8.32 12.28
N PHE A 141 -6.56 7.49 12.02
CA PHE A 141 -6.18 6.34 12.82
C PHE A 141 -4.67 6.19 12.78
N ALA A 142 -4.07 5.96 13.94
CA ALA A 142 -2.66 5.68 14.10
C ALA A 142 -2.49 4.62 15.19
N ASP A 143 -1.76 3.57 14.89
CA ASP A 143 -1.41 2.53 15.86
C ASP A 143 0.01 2.01 15.61
N THR A 144 0.58 1.38 16.64
CA THR A 144 1.87 0.70 16.57
C THR A 144 1.65 -0.77 16.91
N VAL A 145 1.88 -1.64 15.93
CA VAL A 145 1.75 -3.09 16.11
C VAL A 145 2.81 -3.56 17.11
N LYS A 146 2.36 -3.98 18.29
CA LYS A 146 3.24 -4.46 19.36
C LYS A 146 3.63 -5.91 19.09
N VAL A 147 4.89 -6.14 18.76
CA VAL A 147 5.50 -7.47 18.59
C VAL A 147 6.89 -7.45 19.21
N GLU A 148 7.43 -8.62 19.55
CA GLU A 148 8.86 -8.79 19.81
C GLU A 148 9.69 -8.19 18.67
N GLU A 149 10.73 -7.42 19.00
CA GLU A 149 11.52 -6.62 18.04
C GLU A 149 12.08 -7.47 16.88
N ASN A 150 12.43 -8.72 17.13
CA ASN A 150 12.96 -9.67 16.13
C ASN A 150 11.89 -10.26 15.17
N LYS A 151 10.61 -9.99 15.42
CA LYS A 151 9.47 -10.43 14.59
C LYS A 151 8.70 -9.24 13.99
N LEU A 152 9.19 -8.02 14.21
CA LEU A 152 8.57 -6.81 13.76
C LEU A 152 8.94 -6.54 12.30
N GLU A 153 8.02 -6.86 11.39
CA GLU A 153 8.14 -6.54 9.97
C GLU A 153 6.76 -6.63 9.33
N ILE A 154 6.10 -5.48 9.07
CA ILE A 154 4.87 -5.46 8.27
C ILE A 154 5.28 -5.59 6.81
N HIS A 155 4.70 -6.57 6.13
CA HIS A 155 4.91 -6.78 4.70
C HIS A 155 3.83 -6.10 3.86
N GLU A 156 2.60 -6.07 4.36
CA GLU A 156 1.45 -5.61 3.60
C GLU A 156 0.40 -4.94 4.50
N VAL A 157 -0.26 -3.94 3.96
CA VAL A 157 -1.43 -3.27 4.53
C VAL A 157 -2.57 -3.33 3.51
N CYS A 158 -3.81 -3.54 3.96
CA CYS A 158 -4.97 -3.52 3.08
C CYS A 158 -6.17 -2.83 3.74
N ILE A 159 -6.87 -1.97 2.99
CA ILE A 159 -8.17 -1.42 3.35
C ILE A 159 -9.26 -2.36 2.84
N SER A 160 -10.21 -2.69 3.71
CA SER A 160 -11.38 -3.48 3.34
C SER A 160 -12.26 -2.79 2.27
N PRO A 161 -12.97 -3.54 1.41
CA PRO A 161 -13.80 -2.96 0.35
C PRO A 161 -14.89 -1.98 0.84
N ASN A 162 -15.40 -2.18 2.05
CA ASN A 162 -16.39 -1.29 2.68
C ASN A 162 -15.77 -0.10 3.41
N SER A 163 -14.44 0.09 3.31
CA SER A 163 -13.69 1.20 3.91
C SER A 163 -13.95 1.38 5.41
N SER A 164 -14.19 0.28 6.13
CA SER A 164 -14.41 0.31 7.59
C SER A 164 -13.29 -0.33 8.38
N PHE A 165 -12.47 -1.14 7.73
CA PHE A 165 -11.37 -1.87 8.33
C PHE A 165 -10.08 -1.67 7.55
N VAL A 166 -8.97 -1.69 8.29
CA VAL A 166 -7.62 -1.82 7.76
C VAL A 166 -6.99 -3.07 8.36
N SER A 167 -6.22 -3.80 7.57
CA SER A 167 -5.51 -4.99 8.02
C SER A 167 -4.03 -4.90 7.70
N VAL A 168 -3.23 -5.60 8.50
CA VAL A 168 -1.79 -5.74 8.30
C VAL A 168 -1.38 -7.18 8.53
N CYS A 169 -0.34 -7.61 7.80
CA CYS A 169 0.31 -8.89 8.02
C CYS A 169 1.83 -8.77 7.87
N GLY A 170 2.56 -9.77 8.37
CA GLY A 170 4.00 -9.69 8.37
C GLY A 170 4.74 -10.91 8.91
N ARG A 171 5.96 -10.67 9.37
CA ARG A 171 6.89 -11.69 9.91
C ARG A 171 6.44 -12.35 11.20
N ASP A 172 5.54 -11.72 11.95
CA ASP A 172 5.04 -12.30 13.19
C ASP A 172 3.95 -13.35 12.99
N THR A 173 3.69 -13.75 11.74
CA THR A 173 2.74 -14.79 11.31
C THR A 173 1.28 -14.47 11.62
N ASN A 174 0.97 -13.25 12.05
CA ASN A 174 -0.38 -12.82 12.36
C ASN A 174 -0.98 -11.96 11.25
N VAL A 175 -2.29 -12.06 11.11
CA VAL A 175 -3.09 -11.06 10.37
C VAL A 175 -3.91 -10.29 11.37
N ARG A 176 -3.71 -8.97 11.44
CA ARG A 176 -4.46 -8.09 12.35
C ARG A 176 -5.43 -7.25 11.55
N VAL A 177 -6.60 -7.01 12.12
CA VAL A 177 -7.64 -6.18 11.54
C VAL A 177 -8.06 -5.13 12.57
N PHE A 178 -8.08 -3.89 12.12
CA PHE A 178 -8.47 -2.73 12.90
C PHE A 178 -9.70 -2.08 12.27
N ASN A 179 -10.65 -1.64 13.09
CA ASN A 179 -11.72 -0.75 12.71
C ASN A 179 -11.27 0.69 12.97
N PHE A 180 -10.78 1.35 11.91
CA PHE A 180 -10.29 2.73 12.02
C PHE A 180 -11.40 3.77 12.20
N ASN A 181 -12.68 3.39 11.98
CA ASN A 181 -13.84 4.23 12.30
C ASN A 181 -14.24 4.16 13.78
N ARG A 182 -13.63 3.25 14.56
CA ARG A 182 -13.90 3.04 15.99
C ARG A 182 -12.61 2.94 16.81
N ALA A 183 -11.64 3.81 16.48
CA ALA A 183 -10.30 3.82 17.07
C ALA A 183 -10.29 3.89 18.62
N GLU A 184 -11.33 4.50 19.22
CA GLU A 184 -11.44 4.67 20.68
C GLU A 184 -11.62 3.36 21.47
N VAL A 185 -12.02 2.26 20.82
CA VAL A 185 -12.27 0.97 21.47
C VAL A 185 -11.16 -0.02 21.13
N ASN A 186 -10.40 -0.49 22.14
CA ASN A 186 -9.30 -1.47 21.98
C ASN A 186 -8.24 -1.04 20.94
N ASN A 187 -7.91 0.25 20.86
CA ASN A 187 -7.06 0.81 19.80
C ASN A 187 -7.55 0.45 18.38
N GLY A 188 -8.86 0.24 18.21
CA GLY A 188 -9.47 -0.21 16.98
C GLY A 188 -9.24 -1.68 16.62
N ASN A 189 -8.40 -2.46 17.32
CA ASN A 189 -8.18 -3.87 16.96
C ASN A 189 -9.46 -4.69 17.22
N VAL A 190 -9.99 -5.29 16.15
CA VAL A 190 -11.23 -6.09 16.19
C VAL A 190 -10.99 -7.58 15.94
N PHE A 191 -9.83 -7.94 15.40
CA PHE A 191 -9.50 -9.32 15.08
C PHE A 191 -7.99 -9.50 14.91
N THR A 192 -7.47 -10.58 15.50
CA THR A 192 -6.10 -11.06 15.27
C THR A 192 -6.19 -12.55 14.94
N HIS A 193 -5.61 -12.92 13.80
CA HIS A 193 -5.49 -14.29 13.34
C HIS A 193 -4.08 -14.82 13.56
N ASP A 194 -3.95 -16.01 14.15
CA ASP A 194 -2.69 -16.66 14.54
C ASP A 194 -2.61 -18.15 14.09
N GLY A 195 -3.34 -18.52 13.04
CA GLY A 195 -3.49 -19.92 12.59
C GLY A 195 -2.44 -20.43 11.60
N HIS A 196 -1.65 -19.54 11.00
CA HIS A 196 -0.46 -19.90 10.24
C HIS A 196 0.62 -20.39 11.22
N ARG A 197 0.56 -21.69 11.55
CA ARG A 197 1.42 -22.35 12.53
C ARG A 197 2.22 -23.47 11.88
N GLY A 198 3.46 -23.64 12.33
CA GLY A 198 4.34 -24.72 11.92
C GLY A 198 5.82 -24.33 12.04
N HIS A 199 6.71 -25.32 12.04
CA HIS A 199 8.15 -25.08 12.25
C HIS A 199 8.83 -24.29 11.12
N ASN A 200 8.23 -24.23 9.93
CA ASN A 200 8.78 -23.53 8.76
C ASN A 200 8.00 -22.26 8.41
N VAL A 201 7.01 -21.88 9.22
CA VAL A 201 6.20 -20.68 8.98
C VAL A 201 6.94 -19.51 9.61
N GLU A 202 7.47 -18.64 8.77
CA GLU A 202 8.27 -17.48 9.20
C GLU A 202 7.57 -16.15 8.95
N SER A 203 6.58 -16.12 8.06
CA SER A 203 5.85 -14.89 7.75
C SER A 203 4.56 -15.15 7.00
N ILE A 204 3.63 -14.21 7.12
CA ILE A 204 2.56 -14.02 6.13
C ILE A 204 3.16 -13.21 4.98
N VAL A 205 3.10 -13.76 3.77
CA VAL A 205 3.66 -13.13 2.57
C VAL A 205 2.64 -12.24 1.87
N THR A 206 1.35 -12.53 2.03
CA THR A 206 0.27 -11.66 1.55
C THR A 206 -1.05 -11.96 2.25
N HIS A 207 -1.95 -10.98 2.25
CA HIS A 207 -3.35 -11.12 2.60
C HIS A 207 -4.23 -10.25 1.71
N LEU A 208 -5.50 -10.63 1.58
CA LEU A 208 -6.47 -9.89 0.79
C LEU A 208 -7.86 -9.99 1.38
N TRP A 209 -8.65 -8.94 1.19
CA TRP A 209 -10.06 -8.92 1.55
C TRP A 209 -10.90 -9.57 0.46
N HIS A 210 -11.91 -10.35 0.86
CA HIS A 210 -12.91 -10.80 -0.10
C HIS A 210 -13.72 -9.61 -0.62
N PRO A 211 -13.92 -9.45 -1.94
CA PRO A 211 -14.48 -8.23 -2.54
C PRO A 211 -15.91 -7.91 -2.13
N SER A 212 -16.73 -8.94 -1.82
CA SER A 212 -18.15 -8.78 -1.50
C SER A 212 -18.58 -9.39 -0.15
N LYS A 213 -17.63 -9.85 0.67
CA LYS A 213 -17.94 -10.52 1.94
C LYS A 213 -17.21 -9.77 3.03
N ASP A 214 -17.93 -8.82 3.60
CA ASP A 214 -17.47 -8.07 4.75
C ASP A 214 -16.97 -9.04 5.82
N LYS A 215 -15.81 -8.73 6.38
CA LYS A 215 -15.15 -9.53 7.42
C LYS A 215 -14.57 -10.87 6.96
N LEU A 216 -14.37 -11.10 5.67
CA LEU A 216 -13.62 -12.25 5.16
C LEU A 216 -12.25 -11.81 4.64
N VAL A 217 -11.19 -12.33 5.25
CA VAL A 217 -9.79 -12.12 4.86
C VAL A 217 -9.19 -13.45 4.41
N LEU A 218 -8.40 -13.43 3.35
CA LEU A 218 -7.60 -14.56 2.90
C LEU A 218 -6.13 -14.23 3.14
N SER A 219 -5.32 -15.21 3.51
CA SER A 219 -3.89 -15.03 3.78
C SER A 219 -3.07 -16.18 3.25
N ALA A 220 -1.82 -15.90 2.91
CA ALA A 220 -0.83 -16.87 2.46
C ALA A 220 0.46 -16.73 3.27
N ASP A 221 1.04 -17.83 3.69
CA ASP A 221 2.37 -17.84 4.33
C ASP A 221 3.50 -18.22 3.36
N ASN A 222 4.73 -18.11 3.86
CA ASN A 222 5.96 -18.46 3.12
C ASN A 222 6.07 -19.95 2.75
N THR A 223 5.21 -20.81 3.28
CA THR A 223 5.15 -22.25 2.91
C THR A 223 4.14 -22.52 1.78
N GLY A 224 3.40 -21.49 1.35
CA GLY A 224 2.36 -21.59 0.33
C GLY A 224 1.01 -22.05 0.88
N LYS A 225 0.84 -22.15 2.21
CA LYS A 225 -0.45 -22.46 2.82
C LYS A 225 -1.37 -21.27 2.65
N LEU A 226 -2.57 -21.53 2.16
CA LEU A 226 -3.64 -20.54 2.05
C LEU A 226 -4.68 -20.77 3.13
N GLU A 227 -5.12 -19.69 3.75
CA GLU A 227 -6.15 -19.73 4.77
C GLU A 227 -7.20 -18.63 4.54
N ALA A 228 -8.42 -18.86 5.03
CA ALA A 228 -9.54 -17.94 4.91
C ALA A 228 -10.24 -17.76 6.26
N TRP A 229 -10.44 -16.51 6.67
CA TRP A 229 -10.81 -16.13 8.02
C TRP A 229 -12.02 -15.22 8.00
N ARG A 230 -13.07 -15.63 8.70
CA ARG A 230 -14.24 -14.80 8.91
C ARG A 230 -14.35 -14.40 10.38
N PHE A 231 -14.35 -13.11 10.66
CA PHE A 231 -14.53 -12.59 12.02
C PHE A 231 -15.94 -12.06 12.25
N ARG A 232 -16.34 -12.00 13.53
CA ARG A 232 -17.69 -11.61 13.96
C ARG A 232 -17.78 -10.14 14.29
#